data_AF-A0A9E5EJ34-F1
#
_entry.id   AF-A0A9E5EJ34-F1
#
_cell.length_a   1.000
_cell.length_b   1.000
_cell.length_c   1.000
_cell.angle_alpha   90.00
_cell.angle_beta   90.00
_cell.angle_gamma   90.00
#
_symmetry.space_group_name_H-M   'P 1'
#
loop_
_entity.id
_entity.type
_entity.pdbx_description
1 polymer ?
#
loop_
_entity_poly.entity_id
_entity_poly.type
_entity_poly.pdbx_seq_one_letter_code
_entity_poly.pdbx_strand_id
1 'polypeptide(L)'
;MKRYCAIFGFLLVCALGQAGEIPKTLILTWEGDPCTTMTAQWLRGPGLGDRPEKGKEEAVKWKEVRAPDWKTLTTSSADFPDPEKMGMARWKLVRARWDQLKPGTEYLFQIGDAPVQKFRTAPDHLTQPVVFVEGGDVDVLESSA
;
A
#
# COMPACT_ATOMS: atom_id res chain seq x y z
N MET A 1 -33.45 -22.48 -51.30
CA MET A 1 -32.21 -22.31 -50.51
C MET A 1 -32.57 -21.58 -49.22
N LYS A 2 -32.54 -22.30 -48.07
CA LYS A 2 -33.03 -21.80 -46.77
C LYS A 2 -31.94 -21.01 -46.06
N ARG A 3 -32.26 -19.79 -45.64
CA ARG A 3 -31.41 -18.90 -44.83
C ARG A 3 -31.52 -19.32 -43.36
N TYR A 4 -30.41 -19.64 -42.72
CA TYR A 4 -30.35 -19.80 -41.26
C TYR A 4 -29.66 -18.56 -40.67
N CYS A 5 -30.44 -17.74 -39.96
CA CYS A 5 -29.93 -16.72 -39.05
C CYS A 5 -29.28 -17.41 -37.85
N ALA A 6 -27.97 -17.25 -37.68
CA ALA A 6 -27.31 -17.57 -36.42
C ALA A 6 -27.29 -16.29 -35.56
N ILE A 7 -28.12 -16.25 -34.52
CA ILE A 7 -28.04 -15.24 -33.46
C ILE A 7 -26.92 -15.70 -32.53
N PHE A 8 -25.75 -15.06 -32.61
CA PHE A 8 -24.66 -15.24 -31.67
C PHE A 8 -24.97 -14.43 -30.41
N GLY A 9 -25.44 -15.10 -29.36
CA GLY A 9 -25.58 -14.50 -28.03
C GLY A 9 -24.21 -14.31 -27.39
N PHE A 10 -23.72 -13.08 -27.36
CA PHE A 10 -22.48 -12.73 -26.68
C PHE A 10 -22.79 -12.48 -25.19
N LEU A 11 -22.61 -13.50 -24.36
CA LEU A 11 -22.67 -13.39 -22.90
C LEU A 11 -21.41 -12.66 -22.43
N LEU A 12 -21.52 -11.35 -22.25
CA LEU A 12 -20.48 -10.52 -21.64
C LEU A 12 -20.42 -10.85 -20.14
N VAL A 13 -19.66 -11.87 -19.77
CA VAL A 13 -19.30 -12.12 -18.37
C VAL A 13 -18.27 -11.06 -17.98
N CYS A 14 -18.75 -9.95 -17.42
CA CYS A 14 -17.90 -9.02 -16.69
C CYS A 14 -17.33 -9.77 -15.48
N ALA A 15 -16.09 -10.24 -15.58
CA ALA A 15 -15.32 -10.69 -14.44
C ALA A 15 -15.11 -9.49 -13.51
N LEU A 16 -16.01 -9.33 -12.54
CA LEU A 16 -15.82 -8.44 -11.41
C LEU A 16 -14.71 -9.04 -10.54
N GLY A 17 -13.46 -8.76 -10.90
CA GLY A 17 -12.34 -8.98 -10.00
C GLY A 17 -12.58 -8.16 -8.75
N GLN A 18 -12.72 -8.82 -7.61
CA GLN A 18 -12.87 -8.16 -6.33
C GLN A 18 -11.58 -7.38 -6.06
N ALA A 19 -11.67 -6.06 -5.91
CA ALA A 19 -10.52 -5.24 -5.57
C ALA A 19 -9.92 -5.72 -4.24
N GLY A 20 -8.59 -5.70 -4.12
CA GLY A 20 -7.93 -6.03 -2.87
C GLY A 20 -8.31 -5.07 -1.75
N GLU A 21 -8.02 -5.43 -0.51
CA GLU A 21 -8.17 -4.52 0.62
C GLU A 21 -6.85 -3.83 0.95
N ILE A 22 -6.93 -2.61 1.48
CA ILE A 22 -5.76 -1.93 2.03
C ILE A 22 -5.31 -2.73 3.27
N PRO A 23 -4.00 -3.03 3.43
CA PRO A 23 -3.53 -3.72 4.63
C PRO A 23 -3.98 -3.00 5.90
N LYS A 24 -4.60 -3.74 6.83
CA LYS A 24 -5.21 -3.17 8.06
C LYS A 24 -4.22 -2.45 8.97
N THR A 25 -2.94 -2.76 8.83
CA THR A 25 -1.83 -2.22 9.62
C THR A 25 -0.92 -1.30 8.81
N LEU A 26 -1.39 -0.84 7.63
CA LEU A 26 -0.64 0.07 6.80
C LEU A 26 -0.39 1.39 7.54
N ILE A 27 0.88 1.71 7.74
CA ILE A 27 1.32 3.01 8.23
C ILE A 27 2.38 3.58 7.30
N LEU A 28 2.39 4.91 7.20
CA LEU A 28 3.37 5.66 6.44
C LEU A 28 4.19 6.51 7.40
N THR A 29 5.51 6.51 7.21
CA THR A 29 6.43 7.32 8.01
C THR A 29 7.60 7.77 7.16
N TRP A 30 8.22 8.88 7.55
CA TRP A 30 9.49 9.29 7.00
C TRP A 30 10.63 8.55 7.71
N GLU A 31 11.53 7.97 6.93
CA GLU A 31 12.79 7.43 7.44
C GLU A 31 13.94 8.30 6.91
N GLY A 32 14.44 9.21 7.75
CA GLY A 32 15.46 10.19 7.37
C GLY A 32 14.84 11.51 6.93
N ASP A 33 15.23 12.01 5.76
CA ASP A 33 14.79 13.31 5.25
C ASP A 33 13.33 13.26 4.72
N PRO A 34 12.37 13.95 5.37
CA PRO A 34 10.97 13.91 4.99
C PRO A 34 10.67 14.57 3.63
N CYS A 35 11.61 15.33 3.07
CA CYS A 35 11.47 15.96 1.76
C CYS A 35 11.69 14.97 0.62
N THR A 36 12.47 13.90 0.87
CA THR A 36 12.97 13.01 -0.19
C THR A 36 12.72 11.54 0.08
N THR A 37 12.20 11.15 1.25
CA THR A 37 11.91 9.75 1.60
C THR A 37 10.45 9.53 1.97
N MET A 38 10.01 8.28 1.88
CA MET A 38 8.77 7.79 2.47
C MET A 38 8.90 6.28 2.64
N THR A 39 8.38 5.74 3.74
CA THR A 39 8.27 4.30 3.96
C THR A 39 6.83 3.95 4.27
N ALA A 40 6.24 3.09 3.44
CA ALA A 40 4.99 2.40 3.76
C ALA A 40 5.32 1.05 4.35
N GLN A 41 4.71 0.70 5.49
CA GLN A 41 4.91 -0.58 6.14
C GLN A 41 3.60 -1.18 6.64
N TRP A 42 3.50 -2.50 6.60
CA TRP A 42 2.35 -3.25 7.08
C TRP A 42 2.77 -4.64 7.53
N LEU A 43 1.92 -5.26 8.34
CA LEU A 43 2.03 -6.66 8.73
C LEU A 43 1.15 -7.53 7.84
N ARG A 44 1.66 -8.71 7.49
CA ARG A 44 0.90 -9.80 6.86
C ARG A 44 1.04 -11.10 7.66
N GLY A 45 0.08 -12.00 7.50
CA GLY A 45 -0.01 -13.28 8.22
C GLY A 45 -1.38 -13.48 8.87
N PRO A 46 -1.48 -14.38 9.87
CA PRO A 46 -2.76 -14.80 10.45
C PRO A 46 -3.59 -13.60 10.93
N GLY A 47 -4.82 -13.48 10.38
CA GLY A 47 -5.78 -12.41 10.70
C GLY A 47 -5.58 -11.07 9.95
N LEU A 48 -4.45 -10.91 9.24
CA LEU A 48 -4.08 -9.69 8.53
C LEU A 48 -4.00 -9.86 7.00
N GLY A 49 -4.06 -11.10 6.53
CA GLY A 49 -4.00 -11.47 5.12
C GLY A 49 -2.67 -12.12 4.76
N ASP A 50 -2.72 -13.14 3.90
CA ASP A 50 -1.56 -13.97 3.54
C ASP A 50 -0.98 -13.61 2.17
N ARG A 51 -1.29 -12.42 1.65
CA ARG A 51 -0.77 -11.93 0.36
C ARG A 51 0.65 -11.40 0.50
N PRO A 52 1.45 -11.39 -0.59
CA PRO A 52 1.24 -12.17 -1.81
C PRO A 52 1.36 -13.69 -1.55
N GLU A 53 0.95 -14.51 -2.52
CA GLU A 53 1.09 -15.96 -2.45
C GLU A 53 2.51 -16.39 -2.02
N LYS A 54 2.60 -17.51 -1.31
CA LYS A 54 3.86 -18.03 -0.79
C LYS A 54 4.92 -18.14 -1.90
N GLY A 55 6.08 -17.52 -1.68
CA GLY A 55 7.20 -17.50 -2.63
C GLY A 55 7.14 -16.38 -3.66
N LYS A 56 6.09 -15.55 -3.69
CA LYS A 56 6.06 -14.32 -4.49
C LYS A 56 6.51 -13.12 -3.67
N GLU A 57 7.24 -12.22 -4.30
CA GLU A 57 7.58 -10.92 -3.74
C GLU A 57 6.38 -9.98 -3.80
N GLU A 58 6.20 -9.18 -2.75
CA GLU A 58 5.17 -8.14 -2.75
C GLU A 58 5.74 -6.91 -3.46
N ALA A 59 4.98 -6.35 -4.38
CA ALA A 59 5.40 -5.19 -5.15
C ALA A 59 4.38 -4.06 -4.99
N VAL A 60 4.88 -2.84 -4.92
CA VAL A 60 4.08 -1.62 -4.88
C VAL A 60 4.18 -0.92 -6.21
N LYS A 61 3.05 -0.69 -6.87
CA LYS A 61 3.01 0.23 -8.02
C LYS A 61 2.95 1.64 -7.48
N TRP A 62 3.70 2.57 -8.06
CA TRP A 62 3.66 3.97 -7.63
C TRP A 62 3.96 4.95 -8.76
N LYS A 63 3.55 6.20 -8.59
CA LYS A 63 3.89 7.30 -9.50
C LYS A 63 3.66 8.65 -8.86
N GLU A 64 4.27 9.70 -9.43
CA GLU A 64 3.81 11.08 -9.19
C GLU A 64 2.36 11.21 -9.70
N VAL A 65 1.52 11.99 -9.02
CA VAL A 65 0.10 12.17 -9.41
C VAL A 65 -0.06 12.55 -10.88
N ARG A 66 0.84 13.42 -11.39
CA ARG A 66 0.82 13.93 -12.77
C ARG A 66 1.61 13.09 -13.77
N ALA A 67 2.31 12.04 -13.33
CA ALA A 67 3.05 11.18 -14.24
C ALA A 67 2.08 10.24 -15.00
N PRO A 68 2.36 9.99 -16.29
CA PRO A 68 1.54 9.07 -17.09
C PRO A 68 1.67 7.64 -16.59
N ASP A 69 2.91 7.22 -16.31
CA ASP A 69 3.26 5.82 -16.13
C ASP A 69 3.45 5.43 -14.66
N TRP A 70 3.01 4.22 -14.35
CA TRP A 70 3.27 3.58 -13.07
C TRP A 70 4.65 2.91 -13.07
N LYS A 71 5.38 3.10 -11.98
CA LYS A 71 6.62 2.39 -11.66
C LYS A 71 6.33 1.27 -10.68
N THR A 72 7.21 0.28 -10.62
CA THR A 72 7.15 -0.78 -9.61
C THR A 72 8.28 -0.61 -8.60
N LEU A 73 7.95 -0.75 -7.33
CA LEU A 73 8.88 -0.77 -6.22
C LEU A 73 8.82 -2.16 -5.57
N THR A 74 9.96 -2.84 -5.49
CA THR A 74 10.09 -4.10 -4.76
C THR A 74 10.10 -3.81 -3.26
N THR A 75 9.36 -4.62 -2.49
CA THR A 75 9.35 -4.52 -1.03
C THR A 75 10.42 -5.39 -0.39
N SER A 76 10.77 -5.06 0.85
CA SER A 76 11.50 -5.96 1.74
C SER A 76 10.56 -6.55 2.78
N SER A 77 10.89 -7.72 3.33
CA SER A 77 10.13 -8.29 4.43
C SER A 77 11.04 -8.94 5.47
N ALA A 78 10.63 -8.88 6.73
CA ALA A 78 11.31 -9.51 7.87
C ALA A 78 10.31 -10.24 8.77
N ASP A 79 10.79 -11.20 9.54
CA ASP A 79 9.98 -11.87 10.56
C ASP A 79 9.57 -10.91 11.69
N PHE A 80 8.33 -11.04 12.14
CA PHE A 80 7.77 -10.22 13.21
C PHE A 80 6.85 -11.01 14.17
N PRO A 81 7.00 -10.88 15.49
CA PRO A 81 8.15 -10.25 16.14
C PRO A 81 9.44 -11.04 15.83
N ASP A 82 10.59 -10.45 16.12
CA ASP A 82 11.89 -11.06 15.91
C ASP A 82 11.97 -12.42 16.66
N PRO A 83 12.09 -13.55 15.96
CA PRO A 83 12.04 -14.87 16.57
C PRO A 83 13.24 -15.12 17.50
N GLU A 84 14.40 -14.49 17.27
CA GLU A 84 15.55 -14.61 18.17
C GLU A 84 15.26 -13.99 19.53
N LYS A 85 14.39 -12.97 19.56
CA LYS A 85 14.02 -12.22 20.78
C LYS A 85 12.77 -12.77 21.45
N MET A 86 11.81 -13.25 20.67
CA MET A 86 10.46 -13.58 21.15
C MET A 86 10.10 -15.07 20.98
N GLY A 87 11.03 -15.91 20.51
CA GLY A 87 10.89 -17.36 20.40
C GLY A 87 10.01 -17.85 19.23
N MET A 88 9.19 -16.99 18.63
CA MET A 88 8.44 -17.30 17.42
C MET A 88 8.05 -16.06 16.63
N ALA A 89 8.18 -16.14 15.31
CA ALA A 89 7.60 -15.17 14.38
C ALA A 89 6.16 -15.57 14.05
N ARG A 90 5.24 -14.59 14.06
CA ARG A 90 3.81 -14.82 13.74
C ARG A 90 3.39 -14.13 12.45
N TRP A 91 4.04 -13.01 12.12
CA TRP A 91 3.76 -12.17 10.98
C TRP A 91 5.04 -11.89 10.20
N LYS A 92 4.86 -11.35 8.99
CA LYS A 92 5.94 -10.68 8.27
C LYS A 92 5.69 -9.18 8.30
N LEU A 93 6.70 -8.41 8.69
CA LEU A 93 6.72 -6.97 8.51
C LEU A 93 7.24 -6.66 7.12
N VAL A 94 6.39 -6.05 6.29
CA VAL A 94 6.70 -5.67 4.91
C VAL A 94 6.96 -4.17 4.85
N ARG A 95 7.96 -3.76 4.05
CA ARG A 95 8.32 -2.36 3.84
C ARG A 95 8.50 -2.04 2.36
N ALA A 96 7.82 -1.01 1.90
CA ALA A 96 8.08 -0.31 0.66
C ALA A 96 8.77 1.02 0.99
N ARG A 97 10.04 1.14 0.61
CA ARG A 97 10.84 2.34 0.87
C ARG A 97 11.07 3.10 -0.43
N TRP A 98 10.68 4.36 -0.45
CA TRP A 98 11.02 5.31 -1.50
C TRP A 98 12.14 6.22 -1.02
N ASP A 99 13.11 6.40 -1.88
CA ASP A 99 14.21 7.34 -1.71
C ASP A 99 14.27 8.28 -2.92
N GLN A 100 14.94 9.42 -2.77
CA GLN A 100 15.15 10.41 -3.83
C GLN A 100 13.84 10.92 -4.46
N LEU A 101 12.79 11.02 -3.66
CA LEU A 101 11.54 11.69 -4.04
C LEU A 101 11.76 13.19 -4.20
N LYS A 102 10.86 13.84 -4.94
CA LYS A 102 10.85 15.30 -5.07
C LYS A 102 10.18 15.90 -3.83
N PRO A 103 10.74 16.98 -3.25
CA PRO A 103 10.08 17.72 -2.18
C PRO A 103 8.69 18.24 -2.57
N GLY A 104 7.79 18.35 -1.59
CA GLY A 104 6.46 18.95 -1.74
C GLY A 104 5.56 18.28 -2.79
N THR A 105 5.85 17.03 -3.17
CA THR A 105 5.23 16.36 -4.32
C THR A 105 4.25 15.28 -3.86
N GLU A 106 3.09 15.21 -4.51
CA GLU A 106 2.11 14.15 -4.27
C GLU A 106 2.41 12.90 -5.11
N TYR A 107 2.36 11.75 -4.45
CA TYR A 107 2.59 10.44 -5.03
C TYR A 107 1.38 9.54 -4.80
N LEU A 108 1.06 8.73 -5.80
CA LEU A 108 0.10 7.65 -5.73
C LEU A 108 0.84 6.33 -5.58
N PHE A 109 0.30 5.41 -4.79
CA PHE A 109 0.81 4.05 -4.70
C PHE A 109 -0.31 3.02 -4.56
N GLN A 110 -0.03 1.78 -4.93
CA GLN A 110 -0.96 0.67 -4.92
C GLN A 110 -0.22 -0.61 -4.49
N ILE A 111 -0.73 -1.26 -3.45
CA ILE A 111 -0.24 -2.55 -2.95
C ILE A 111 -1.10 -3.65 -3.59
N GLY A 112 -0.51 -4.47 -4.45
CA GLY A 112 -1.26 -5.48 -5.20
C GLY A 112 -2.41 -4.89 -6.02
N ASP A 113 -3.62 -5.33 -5.72
CA ASP A 113 -4.91 -4.95 -6.31
C ASP A 113 -5.77 -4.07 -5.38
N ALA A 114 -5.22 -3.59 -4.26
CA ALA A 114 -5.91 -2.70 -3.33
C ALA A 114 -6.25 -1.33 -3.97
N PRO A 115 -7.17 -0.54 -3.38
CA PRO A 115 -7.40 0.85 -3.78
C PRO A 115 -6.11 1.67 -3.77
N VAL A 116 -6.00 2.59 -4.73
CA VAL A 116 -4.86 3.54 -4.81
C VAL A 116 -4.85 4.43 -3.58
N GLN A 117 -3.69 4.52 -2.94
CA GLN A 117 -3.40 5.38 -1.80
C GLN A 117 -2.55 6.58 -2.25
N LYS A 118 -2.48 7.62 -1.41
CA LYS A 118 -1.74 8.85 -1.70
C LYS A 118 -0.91 9.29 -0.50
N PHE A 119 0.29 9.83 -0.76
CA PHE A 119 1.07 10.57 0.22
C PHE A 119 1.70 11.81 -0.41
N ARG A 120 2.26 12.68 0.42
CA ARG A 120 3.00 13.87 0.01
C ARG A 120 4.29 13.97 0.79
N THR A 121 5.39 14.27 0.12
CA THR A 121 6.66 14.61 0.78
C THR A 121 6.58 16.00 1.41
N ALA A 122 7.39 16.24 2.45
CA ALA A 122 7.55 17.59 2.97
C ALA A 122 8.15 18.51 1.89
N PRO A 123 7.80 19.81 1.88
CA PRO A 123 8.46 20.76 1.00
C PRO A 123 9.88 21.05 1.50
N ASP A 124 10.79 21.36 0.58
CA ASP A 124 12.15 21.83 0.89
C ASP A 124 12.16 23.28 1.40
N HIS A 125 11.13 24.05 1.03
CA HIS A 125 10.92 25.42 1.48
C HIS A 125 9.47 25.64 1.89
N LEU A 126 9.28 26.30 3.03
CA LEU A 126 7.96 26.65 3.54
C LEU A 126 7.41 27.85 2.75
N THR A 127 6.60 27.56 1.74
CA THR A 127 5.75 28.56 1.07
C THR A 127 4.36 28.68 1.70
N GLN A 128 4.00 27.68 2.53
CA GLN A 128 2.80 27.61 3.34
C GLN A 128 3.14 26.98 4.70
N PRO A 129 2.38 27.25 5.77
CA PRO A 129 2.58 26.59 7.06
C PRO A 129 2.43 25.06 6.95
N VAL A 130 3.30 24.32 7.65
CA VAL A 130 3.11 22.89 7.91
C VAL A 130 2.40 22.74 9.24
N VAL A 131 1.33 21.94 9.25
CA VAL A 131 0.58 21.62 10.47
C VAL A 131 1.06 20.26 10.98
N PHE A 132 1.58 20.25 12.20
CA PHE A 132 1.87 19.02 12.93
C PHE A 132 0.70 18.71 13.86
N VAL A 133 0.27 17.45 13.86
CA VAL A 133 -0.69 16.93 14.84
C VAL A 133 0.09 16.14 15.87
N GLU A 134 -0.06 16.51 17.13
CA GLU A 134 0.55 15.81 18.26
C GLU A 134 -0.52 14.99 18.99
N GLY A 135 -0.18 13.76 19.35
CA GLY A 135 -1.02 12.88 20.15
C GLY A 135 -0.16 11.87 20.90
N GLY A 136 -0.58 11.56 22.12
CA GLY A 136 0.01 10.53 22.98
C GLY A 136 -1.10 9.67 23.57
N ASP A 137 -0.73 8.47 24.02
CA ASP A 137 -1.63 7.56 24.76
C ASP A 137 -2.99 7.35 24.07
N VAL A 138 -2.95 7.22 22.74
CA VAL A 138 -4.14 6.99 21.92
C VAL A 138 -4.55 5.53 22.07
N ASP A 139 -5.39 5.27 23.06
CA ASP A 139 -5.95 3.95 23.34
C ASP A 139 -7.15 3.65 22.42
N VAL A 140 -7.42 2.36 22.19
CA VAL A 140 -8.66 1.92 21.54
C VAL A 140 -9.66 1.61 22.64
N LEU A 141 -10.29 2.65 23.19
CA LEU A 141 -11.46 2.43 24.03
C LEU A 141 -12.62 2.00 23.12
N GLU A 142 -13.04 0.73 23.22
CA GLU A 142 -14.36 0.36 22.74
C GLU A 142 -15.37 1.27 23.44
N SER A 143 -16.15 2.05 22.68
CA SER A 143 -17.35 2.65 23.24
C SER A 143 -18.28 1.49 23.60
N SER A 144 -18.35 1.13 24.87
CA SER A 144 -19.39 0.26 25.40
C SER A 144 -20.74 0.95 25.17
N ALA A 145 -21.46 0.50 24.14
CA ALA A 145 -22.86 0.85 23.91
C ALA A 145 -23.77 -0.23 24.50
#